data_AF-A0A958VS34-F1
#
_entry.id   AF-A0A958VS34-F1
#
_cell.length_a   1.000
_cell.length_b   1.000
_cell.length_c   1.000
_cell.angle_alpha   90.00
_cell.angle_beta   90.00
_cell.angle_gamma   90.00
#
_symmetry.space_group_name_H-M   'P 1'
#
loop_
_entity.id
_entity.type
_entity.pdbx_description
1 polymer ?
#
loop_
_entity_poly.entity_id
_entity_poly.type
_entity_poly.pdbx_seq_one_letter_code
_entity_poly.pdbx_strand_id
1 'polypeptide(L)'
;HYAIGLIMKGLYYQMYTDTFGMLPYSEVGNPDILSPKFDSQSEIYQGILNDLNNAISLIGSASATSQGADQLSANDLFFNGDLQKWKKMANSLKLRIALRAQGANGATFAETAISEAMGQPLLTASDENALMTKDTDISQWANAAYGDVWWNFGAGSNWKVGKTLVDYLRNNNDPRLSKYAKPIVGGTVKLTKPSSGVGVDLFNKHVNFITQQLDNANVSYTRSDSATEVTITIASGEYYVGQPTRLNGEIYTHVKDELFSDPTDLIINPKNQGLPIFPEIVFTSAEGNFLQAEAIVKGLASGDAQSLYQNGLRRAMKIWEVSDADIETFIANEDMALLNGTTEQNLEKISIQRWIAAYTDGFEAWAIVRDSGYPSELANGVSDYDIYASGTLSGAYPQRMRYGTNAYSTNGDNLETAVQTQGPDVQATKLWWAK
;
A
#
# COMPACT_ATOMS: atom_id res chain seq x y z
N HIS A 1 -5.38 26.00 11.90
CA HIS A 1 -3.91 25.92 11.74
C HIS A 1 -3.29 24.89 12.68
N TYR A 2 -3.10 25.19 13.98
CA TYR A 2 -2.37 24.28 14.90
C TYR A 2 -2.96 22.86 14.99
N ALA A 3 -4.28 22.71 15.16
CA ALA A 3 -4.92 21.39 15.20
C ALA A 3 -4.69 20.55 13.92
N ILE A 4 -4.72 21.19 12.75
CA ILE A 4 -4.42 20.53 11.47
C ILE A 4 -2.96 20.08 11.42
N GLY A 5 -2.04 20.93 11.90
CA GLY A 5 -0.61 20.59 12.00
C GLY A 5 -0.34 19.35 12.86
N LEU A 6 -1.08 19.17 13.96
CA LEU A 6 -1.00 17.96 14.80
C LEU A 6 -1.47 16.71 14.05
N ILE A 7 -2.56 16.82 13.27
CA ILE A 7 -3.09 15.69 12.47
C ILE A 7 -2.11 15.29 11.37
N MET A 8 -1.55 16.27 10.64
CA MET A 8 -0.54 16.03 9.61
C MET A 8 0.75 15.44 10.19
N LYS A 9 1.19 15.93 11.36
CA LYS A 9 2.30 15.35 12.12
C LYS A 9 2.02 13.87 12.43
N GLY A 10 0.80 13.54 12.87
CA GLY A 10 0.37 12.18 13.15
C GLY A 10 0.48 11.25 11.92
N LEU A 11 -0.01 11.70 10.77
CA LEU A 11 0.09 10.94 9.50
C LEU A 11 1.55 10.65 9.13
N TYR A 12 2.39 11.67 9.21
CA TYR A 12 3.80 11.56 8.88
C TYR A 12 4.53 10.59 9.82
N TYR A 13 4.39 10.76 11.14
CA TYR A 13 5.07 9.89 12.09
C TYR A 13 4.56 8.45 12.07
N GLN A 14 3.25 8.23 11.83
CA GLN A 14 2.70 6.88 11.63
C GLN A 14 3.38 6.17 10.46
N MET A 15 3.43 6.81 9.28
CA MET A 15 4.08 6.23 8.10
C MET A 15 5.56 5.90 8.35
N TYR A 16 6.30 6.82 8.99
CA TYR A 16 7.73 6.64 9.24
C TYR A 16 8.00 5.57 10.28
N THR A 17 7.27 5.56 11.40
CA THR A 17 7.52 4.54 12.43
C THR A 17 7.11 3.16 11.91
N ASP A 18 6.11 3.07 11.05
CA ASP A 18 5.72 1.82 10.39
C ASP A 18 6.70 1.38 9.29
N THR A 19 7.64 2.25 8.92
CA THR A 19 8.71 1.96 7.97
C THR A 19 10.01 1.57 8.67
N PHE A 20 10.38 2.28 9.74
CA PHE A 20 11.71 2.16 10.37
C PHE A 20 11.69 1.67 11.83
N GLY A 21 10.56 1.67 12.52
CA GLY A 21 10.49 1.36 13.95
C GLY A 21 10.73 2.60 14.82
N MET A 22 11.71 2.53 15.73
CA MET A 22 12.00 3.65 16.65
C MET A 22 12.48 4.88 15.89
N LEU A 23 12.07 6.07 16.33
CA LEU A 23 12.39 7.35 15.70
C LEU A 23 12.51 8.47 16.73
N PRO A 24 13.27 9.53 16.45
CA PRO A 24 13.16 10.75 17.23
C PRO A 24 11.75 11.34 17.13
N TYR A 25 11.09 11.55 18.28
CA TYR A 25 9.72 12.02 18.30
C TYR A 25 9.44 13.04 19.42
N SER A 26 9.62 12.66 20.68
CA SER A 26 9.20 13.46 21.85
C SER A 26 10.08 14.68 22.11
N GLU A 27 11.34 14.62 21.71
CA GLU A 27 12.33 15.69 21.87
C GLU A 27 12.50 16.56 20.61
N VAL A 28 11.87 16.17 19.50
CA VAL A 28 12.02 16.86 18.22
C VAL A 28 11.41 18.27 18.29
N GLY A 29 12.17 19.26 17.83
CA GLY A 29 11.76 20.67 17.81
C GLY A 29 12.14 21.45 19.07
N ASN A 30 12.73 20.80 20.08
CA ASN A 30 13.37 21.51 21.19
C ASN A 30 14.73 22.09 20.73
N PRO A 31 14.93 23.41 20.72
CA PRO A 31 16.18 24.03 20.26
C PRO A 31 17.39 23.69 21.15
N ASP A 32 17.16 23.26 22.39
CA ASP A 32 18.21 22.90 23.34
C ASP A 32 18.66 21.43 23.19
N ILE A 33 17.95 20.63 22.38
CA ILE A 33 18.26 19.22 22.13
C ILE A 33 18.72 19.05 20.69
N LEU A 34 20.04 19.02 20.49
CA LEU A 34 20.65 18.87 19.16
C LEU A 34 20.58 17.44 18.61
N SER A 35 20.52 16.46 19.51
CA SER A 35 20.54 15.03 19.19
C SER A 35 19.40 14.34 19.95
N PRO A 36 18.15 14.43 19.44
CA PRO A 36 16.98 13.87 20.12
C PRO A 36 17.09 12.34 20.21
N LYS A 37 16.67 11.77 21.33
CA LYS A 37 16.60 10.32 21.51
C LYS A 37 15.62 9.70 20.51
N PHE A 38 15.76 8.40 20.27
CA PHE A 38 14.79 7.64 19.50
C PHE A 38 13.77 7.05 20.47
N ASP A 39 12.51 7.44 20.33
CA ASP A 39 11.40 6.91 21.13
C ASP A 39 10.97 5.54 20.59
N SER A 40 10.46 4.70 21.48
CA SER A 40 9.89 3.41 21.09
C SER A 40 8.66 3.59 20.21
N GLN A 41 8.38 2.62 19.34
CA GLN A 41 7.19 2.69 18.49
C GLN A 41 5.89 2.79 19.32
N SER A 42 5.84 2.15 20.50
CA SER A 42 4.71 2.26 21.43
C SER A 42 4.55 3.68 21.99
N GLU A 43 5.65 4.35 22.37
CA GLU A 43 5.64 5.75 22.83
C GLU A 43 5.22 6.70 21.70
N ILE A 44 5.71 6.47 20.48
CA ILE A 44 5.34 7.25 19.29
C ILE A 44 3.84 7.13 19.02
N TYR A 45 3.29 5.91 19.03
CA TYR A 45 1.84 5.69 18.82
C TYR A 45 1.00 6.42 19.89
N GLN A 46 1.39 6.33 21.16
CA GLN A 46 0.72 7.06 22.25
C GLN A 46 0.83 8.58 22.10
N GLY A 47 2.00 9.07 21.69
CA GLY A 47 2.22 10.48 21.36
C GLY A 47 1.30 10.96 20.25
N ILE A 48 1.19 10.19 19.16
CA ILE A 48 0.29 10.51 18.05
C ILE A 48 -1.16 10.52 18.56
N LEU A 49 -1.58 9.54 19.34
CA LEU A 49 -2.93 9.51 19.93
C LEU A 49 -3.23 10.76 20.77
N ASN A 50 -2.26 11.23 21.56
CA ASN A 50 -2.39 12.44 22.37
C ASN A 50 -2.50 13.70 21.49
N ASP A 51 -1.67 13.81 20.46
CA ASP A 51 -1.70 14.91 19.49
C ASP A 51 -3.05 14.95 18.75
N LEU A 52 -3.59 13.79 18.35
CA LEU A 52 -4.89 13.69 17.69
C LEU A 52 -6.04 14.05 18.64
N ASN A 53 -6.03 13.56 19.88
CA ASN A 53 -7.02 13.93 20.89
C ASN A 53 -7.02 15.44 21.17
N ASN A 54 -5.83 16.06 21.24
CA ASN A 54 -5.70 17.50 21.37
C ASN A 54 -6.28 18.23 20.14
N ALA A 55 -5.95 17.79 18.93
CA ALA A 55 -6.51 18.36 17.70
C ALA A 55 -8.04 18.27 17.65
N ILE A 56 -8.62 17.12 18.01
CA ILE A 56 -10.07 16.89 18.09
C ILE A 56 -10.71 17.85 19.09
N SER A 57 -10.10 18.03 20.27
CA SER A 57 -10.57 18.96 21.30
C SER A 57 -10.50 20.42 20.84
N LEU A 58 -9.39 20.82 20.22
CA LEU A 58 -9.18 22.18 19.69
C LEU A 58 -10.16 22.52 18.56
N ILE A 59 -10.47 21.56 17.70
CA ILE A 59 -11.48 21.74 16.65
C ILE A 59 -12.87 21.91 17.28
N GLY A 60 -13.23 21.08 18.26
CA GLY A 60 -14.53 21.16 18.93
C GLY A 60 -15.69 21.09 17.93
N SER A 61 -16.52 22.13 17.91
CA SER A 61 -17.64 22.32 16.98
C SER A 61 -17.35 23.35 15.87
N ALA A 62 -16.12 23.84 15.75
CA ALA A 62 -15.76 24.82 14.73
C ALA A 62 -15.80 24.18 13.34
N SER A 63 -16.37 24.89 12.35
CA SER A 63 -16.42 24.44 10.96
C SER A 63 -15.27 24.94 10.10
N ALA A 64 -14.56 25.99 10.53
CA ALA A 64 -13.46 26.61 9.79
C ALA A 64 -12.38 27.17 10.74
N THR A 65 -11.18 27.44 10.23
CA THR A 65 -10.00 27.82 11.05
C THR A 65 -10.04 29.21 11.67
N SER A 66 -10.69 30.18 11.01
CA SER A 66 -10.74 31.60 11.40
C SER A 66 -11.76 32.33 10.51
N GLN A 67 -11.78 33.67 10.53
CA GLN A 67 -12.56 34.51 9.59
C GLN A 67 -11.60 35.36 8.73
N GLY A 68 -12.04 35.74 7.53
CA GLY A 68 -11.28 36.64 6.66
C GLY A 68 -10.02 35.99 6.07
N ALA A 69 -8.94 36.76 5.94
CA ALA A 69 -7.72 36.37 5.23
C ALA A 69 -6.98 35.16 5.85
N ASP A 70 -7.24 34.87 7.13
CA ASP A 70 -6.58 33.76 7.84
C ASP A 70 -7.26 32.41 7.60
N GLN A 71 -8.40 32.37 6.91
CA GLN A 71 -9.07 31.12 6.56
C GLN A 71 -8.21 30.32 5.59
N LEU A 72 -7.94 29.05 5.91
CA LEU A 72 -7.24 28.16 4.97
C LEU A 72 -8.00 28.10 3.65
N SER A 73 -9.30 27.80 3.66
CA SER A 73 -10.11 27.69 2.45
C SER A 73 -9.37 26.87 1.37
N ALA A 74 -9.16 27.40 0.18
CA ALA A 74 -8.45 26.74 -0.92
C ALA A 74 -6.95 26.46 -0.65
N ASN A 75 -6.36 27.05 0.42
CA ASN A 75 -4.99 26.73 0.84
C ASN A 75 -4.90 25.38 1.58
N ASP A 76 -6.03 24.78 1.99
CA ASP A 76 -6.10 23.40 2.47
C ASP A 76 -6.37 22.48 1.29
N LEU A 77 -5.37 21.68 0.93
CA LEU A 77 -5.40 20.79 -0.24
C LEU A 77 -6.36 19.60 -0.09
N PHE A 78 -6.85 19.30 1.13
CA PHE A 78 -7.63 18.09 1.39
C PHE A 78 -9.11 18.37 1.60
N PHE A 79 -9.44 19.35 2.45
CA PHE A 79 -10.81 19.56 2.90
C PHE A 79 -11.29 21.01 2.76
N ASN A 80 -10.58 21.84 1.99
CA ASN A 80 -10.91 23.25 1.79
C ASN A 80 -11.16 24.02 3.10
N GLY A 81 -10.47 23.66 4.17
CA GLY A 81 -10.60 24.28 5.49
C GLY A 81 -11.76 23.78 6.34
N ASP A 82 -12.49 22.73 5.91
CA ASP A 82 -13.55 22.08 6.69
C ASP A 82 -12.95 21.35 7.89
N LEU A 83 -13.07 21.97 9.06
CA LEU A 83 -12.53 21.43 10.28
C LEU A 83 -13.24 20.17 10.78
N GLN A 84 -14.50 19.94 10.39
CA GLN A 84 -15.20 18.72 10.79
C GLN A 84 -14.73 17.52 9.96
N LYS A 85 -14.34 17.72 8.71
CA LYS A 85 -13.62 16.69 7.93
C LYS A 85 -12.23 16.40 8.51
N TRP A 86 -11.49 17.42 8.94
CA TRP A 86 -10.24 17.22 9.69
C TRP A 86 -10.44 16.46 11.00
N LYS A 87 -11.52 16.72 11.73
CA LYS A 87 -11.86 15.98 12.96
C LYS A 87 -12.15 14.50 12.66
N LYS A 88 -12.91 14.22 11.60
CA LYS A 88 -13.15 12.85 11.12
C LYS A 88 -11.85 12.16 10.71
N MET A 89 -10.95 12.88 10.04
CA MET A 89 -9.61 12.39 9.67
C MET A 89 -8.80 11.98 10.91
N ALA A 90 -8.82 12.81 11.95
CA ALA A 90 -8.15 12.51 13.22
C ALA A 90 -8.72 11.24 13.90
N ASN A 91 -10.05 11.10 13.94
CA ASN A 91 -10.70 9.90 14.48
C ASN A 91 -10.37 8.65 13.64
N SER A 92 -10.34 8.76 12.31
CA SER A 92 -9.97 7.65 11.43
C SER A 92 -8.52 7.22 11.60
N LEU A 93 -7.57 8.16 11.68
CA LEU A 93 -6.18 7.83 11.94
C LEU A 93 -5.99 7.20 13.33
N LYS A 94 -6.71 7.72 14.34
CA LYS A 94 -6.75 7.13 15.68
C LYS A 94 -7.21 5.67 15.64
N LEU A 95 -8.27 5.35 14.88
CA LEU A 95 -8.72 3.97 14.72
C LEU A 95 -7.67 3.10 14.00
N ARG A 96 -7.04 3.59 12.93
CA ARG A 96 -5.99 2.87 12.20
C ARG A 96 -4.84 2.47 13.13
N ILE A 97 -4.27 3.42 13.87
CA ILE A 97 -3.11 3.16 14.73
C ILE A 97 -3.48 2.28 15.93
N ALA A 98 -4.69 2.43 16.46
CA ALA A 98 -5.12 1.63 17.59
C ALA A 98 -5.40 0.18 17.20
N LEU A 99 -6.00 -0.07 16.03
CA LEU A 99 -6.17 -1.42 15.48
C LEU A 99 -4.83 -2.08 15.16
N ARG A 100 -3.89 -1.33 14.57
CA ARG A 100 -2.53 -1.81 14.29
C ARG A 100 -1.77 -2.18 15.55
N ALA A 101 -1.89 -1.38 16.62
CA ALA A 101 -1.27 -1.68 17.90
C ALA A 101 -1.96 -2.82 18.68
N GLN A 102 -3.18 -3.22 18.30
CA GLN A 102 -3.97 -4.18 19.05
C GLN A 102 -3.28 -5.55 19.08
N GLY A 103 -3.04 -6.07 20.28
CA GLY A 103 -2.32 -7.34 20.50
C GLY A 103 -0.80 -7.20 20.58
N ALA A 104 -0.23 -6.04 20.28
CA ALA A 104 1.19 -5.78 20.47
C ALA A 104 1.55 -5.72 21.97
N ASN A 105 2.77 -6.16 22.32
CA ASN A 105 3.20 -6.24 23.71
C ASN A 105 3.17 -4.87 24.40
N GLY A 106 2.40 -4.73 25.49
CA GLY A 106 2.28 -3.47 26.23
C GLY A 106 1.38 -2.41 25.59
N ALA A 107 0.65 -2.72 24.51
CA ALA A 107 -0.29 -1.80 23.86
C ALA A 107 -1.63 -1.62 24.63
N THR A 108 -1.58 -1.36 25.95
CA THR A 108 -2.78 -1.28 26.80
C THR A 108 -3.72 -0.13 26.43
N PHE A 109 -3.24 0.85 25.66
CA PHE A 109 -4.02 1.98 25.16
C PHE A 109 -4.93 1.62 23.96
N ALA A 110 -4.66 0.51 23.27
CA ALA A 110 -5.26 0.21 21.97
C ALA A 110 -6.79 0.07 22.05
N GLU A 111 -7.31 -0.77 22.95
CA GLU A 111 -8.77 -1.01 23.06
C GLU A 111 -9.54 0.25 23.46
N THR A 112 -8.99 1.05 24.39
CA THR A 112 -9.59 2.34 24.75
C THR A 112 -9.62 3.29 23.55
N ALA A 113 -8.52 3.42 22.81
CA ALA A 113 -8.45 4.28 21.64
C ALA A 113 -9.39 3.82 20.51
N ILE A 114 -9.55 2.50 20.31
CA ILE A 114 -10.54 1.93 19.38
C ILE A 114 -11.95 2.30 19.83
N SER A 115 -12.31 2.04 21.09
CA SER A 115 -13.64 2.36 21.61
C SER A 115 -13.97 3.85 21.49
N GLU A 116 -13.01 4.72 21.78
CA GLU A 116 -13.18 6.17 21.65
C GLU A 116 -13.37 6.59 20.19
N ALA A 117 -12.57 6.06 19.26
CA ALA A 117 -12.70 6.39 17.84
C ALA A 117 -14.02 5.88 17.25
N MET A 118 -14.41 4.64 17.57
CA MET A 118 -15.67 4.03 17.13
C MET A 118 -16.91 4.78 17.66
N GLY A 119 -16.77 5.52 18.76
CA GLY A 119 -17.83 6.38 19.31
C GLY A 119 -17.94 7.76 18.64
N GLN A 120 -17.10 8.06 17.64
CA GLN A 120 -17.05 9.36 16.97
C GLN A 120 -17.27 9.23 15.46
N PRO A 121 -17.65 10.32 14.76
CA PRO A 121 -17.69 10.30 13.30
C PRO A 121 -16.29 10.09 12.69
N LEU A 122 -16.19 9.15 11.75
CA LEU A 122 -15.00 8.85 10.94
C LEU A 122 -15.17 9.36 9.50
N LEU A 123 -14.09 9.39 8.72
CA LEU A 123 -14.14 9.62 7.27
C LEU A 123 -14.75 8.39 6.59
N THR A 124 -16.00 8.49 6.15
CA THR A 124 -16.73 7.37 5.54
C THR A 124 -17.58 7.76 4.34
N ALA A 125 -17.82 9.05 4.11
CA ALA A 125 -18.66 9.54 3.03
C ALA A 125 -17.91 9.65 1.68
N SER A 126 -18.65 9.83 0.60
CA SER A 126 -18.11 9.94 -0.77
C SER A 126 -17.15 11.11 -0.99
N ASP A 127 -17.35 12.23 -0.30
CA ASP A 127 -16.66 13.51 -0.49
C ASP A 127 -15.62 13.76 0.62
N GLU A 128 -15.16 12.70 1.27
CA GLU A 128 -14.30 12.73 2.46
C GLU A 128 -12.93 12.07 2.24
N ASN A 129 -12.55 11.80 0.99
CA ASN A 129 -11.20 11.32 0.71
C ASN A 129 -10.19 12.47 0.89
N ALA A 130 -9.10 12.20 1.60
CA ALA A 130 -7.90 13.03 1.59
C ALA A 130 -6.99 12.53 0.46
N LEU A 131 -7.08 13.19 -0.70
CA LEU A 131 -6.27 12.92 -1.88
C LEU A 131 -5.44 14.16 -2.19
N MET A 132 -4.16 13.97 -2.54
CA MET A 132 -3.31 15.06 -3.02
C MET A 132 -3.20 14.99 -4.54
N THR A 133 -3.74 15.99 -5.23
CA THR A 133 -3.57 16.12 -6.68
C THR A 133 -2.09 16.13 -7.04
N LYS A 134 -1.69 15.29 -8.00
CA LYS A 134 -0.31 15.25 -8.48
C LYS A 134 0.01 16.50 -9.30
N ASP A 135 1.23 16.99 -9.19
CA ASP A 135 1.75 17.99 -10.13
C ASP A 135 1.82 17.39 -11.54
N THR A 136 1.01 17.91 -12.46
CA THR A 136 1.03 17.51 -13.87
C THR A 136 2.08 18.26 -14.68
N ASP A 137 2.43 19.48 -14.25
CA ASP A 137 3.43 20.33 -14.91
C ASP A 137 4.64 20.50 -13.98
N ILE A 138 5.79 19.96 -14.38
CA ILE A 138 7.01 19.99 -13.58
C ILE A 138 8.23 20.42 -14.39
N SER A 139 9.16 21.12 -13.72
CA SER A 139 10.50 21.29 -14.25
C SER A 139 11.28 19.99 -14.09
N GLN A 140 11.76 19.48 -15.22
CA GLN A 140 12.55 18.26 -15.29
C GLN A 140 13.89 18.37 -14.52
N TRP A 141 14.42 19.58 -14.32
CA TRP A 141 15.71 19.80 -13.64
C TRP A 141 15.59 20.31 -12.21
N ALA A 142 14.38 20.64 -11.76
CA ALA A 142 14.17 21.26 -10.46
C ALA A 142 13.18 20.50 -9.55
N ASN A 143 12.67 19.34 -9.99
CA ASN A 143 11.73 18.54 -9.21
C ASN A 143 12.27 17.13 -8.95
N ALA A 144 12.26 16.66 -7.70
CA ALA A 144 12.69 15.31 -7.34
C ALA A 144 11.75 14.20 -7.86
N ALA A 145 10.48 14.52 -8.14
CA ALA A 145 9.51 13.63 -8.77
C ALA A 145 9.73 13.44 -10.28
N TYR A 146 10.79 14.02 -10.82
CA TYR A 146 11.24 13.84 -12.19
C TYR A 146 11.75 12.42 -12.49
N GLY A 147 12.34 11.76 -11.49
CA GLY A 147 12.85 10.39 -11.59
C GLY A 147 11.82 9.30 -11.27
N ASP A 148 10.53 9.64 -11.21
CA ASP A 148 9.42 8.73 -10.93
C ASP A 148 9.13 7.81 -12.14
N VAL A 149 7.98 7.13 -12.17
CA VAL A 149 7.44 6.24 -13.24
C VAL A 149 7.78 6.65 -14.70
N TRP A 150 8.11 7.92 -14.94
CA TRP A 150 8.33 8.58 -16.22
C TRP A 150 9.74 8.52 -16.79
N TRP A 151 10.73 8.05 -16.04
CA TRP A 151 12.10 8.27 -16.50
C TRP A 151 12.48 7.38 -17.69
N ASN A 152 13.03 8.00 -18.75
CA ASN A 152 13.31 7.41 -20.06
C ASN A 152 14.77 6.93 -20.20
N PHE A 153 15.26 6.08 -19.31
CA PHE A 153 16.47 5.29 -19.63
C PHE A 153 16.08 4.17 -20.60
N GLY A 154 16.07 4.46 -21.90
CA GLY A 154 15.80 3.47 -22.95
C GLY A 154 14.36 3.51 -23.45
N ALA A 155 13.56 2.46 -23.20
CA ALA A 155 12.18 2.33 -23.70
C ALA A 155 11.12 2.93 -22.74
N GLY A 156 11.53 3.75 -21.77
CA GLY A 156 10.72 4.13 -20.61
C GLY A 156 10.99 3.23 -19.40
N SER A 157 10.41 3.57 -18.26
CA SER A 157 10.38 2.64 -17.13
C SER A 157 9.28 1.61 -17.44
N ASN A 158 9.65 0.37 -17.75
CA ASN A 158 8.71 -0.70 -18.11
C ASN A 158 8.04 -1.28 -16.86
N TRP A 159 7.17 -0.50 -16.22
CA TRP A 159 6.46 -0.93 -15.01
C TRP A 159 5.43 -2.00 -15.39
N LYS A 160 5.42 -3.11 -14.64
CA LYS A 160 4.39 -4.14 -14.74
C LYS A 160 3.60 -4.22 -13.44
N VAL A 161 2.31 -4.51 -13.54
CA VAL A 161 1.47 -4.73 -12.35
C VAL A 161 1.85 -6.08 -11.73
N GLY A 162 2.01 -6.13 -10.41
CA GLY A 162 2.41 -7.35 -9.71
C GLY A 162 1.36 -8.47 -9.82
N LYS A 163 1.83 -9.72 -9.99
CA LYS A 163 1.02 -10.94 -10.10
C LYS A 163 -0.08 -11.03 -9.04
N THR A 164 0.28 -10.91 -7.76
CA THR A 164 -0.67 -11.07 -6.65
C THR A 164 -1.88 -10.13 -6.78
N LEU A 165 -1.66 -8.86 -7.16
CA LEU A 165 -2.75 -7.89 -7.31
C LEU A 165 -3.66 -8.27 -8.47
N VAL A 166 -3.07 -8.57 -9.63
CA VAL A 166 -3.85 -8.96 -10.83
C VAL A 166 -4.63 -10.24 -10.57
N ASP A 167 -4.04 -11.22 -9.88
CA ASP A 167 -4.71 -12.48 -9.56
C ASP A 167 -5.90 -12.28 -8.61
N TYR A 168 -5.79 -11.46 -7.56
CA TYR A 168 -6.93 -11.16 -6.70
C TYR A 168 -8.05 -10.46 -7.46
N LEU A 169 -7.72 -9.50 -8.32
CA LEU A 169 -8.72 -8.77 -9.09
C LEU A 169 -9.39 -9.68 -10.13
N ARG A 170 -8.61 -10.40 -10.94
CA ARG A 170 -9.10 -11.29 -12.00
C ARG A 170 -9.91 -12.45 -11.44
N ASN A 171 -9.41 -13.13 -10.42
CA ASN A 171 -10.04 -14.36 -9.92
C ASN A 171 -11.31 -14.09 -9.09
N ASN A 172 -11.61 -12.83 -8.76
CA ASN A 172 -12.83 -12.41 -8.08
C ASN A 172 -13.71 -11.50 -8.95
N ASN A 173 -13.50 -11.48 -10.28
CA ASN A 173 -14.24 -10.63 -11.23
C ASN A 173 -14.31 -9.15 -10.79
N ASP A 174 -13.22 -8.63 -10.23
CA ASP A 174 -13.20 -7.30 -9.64
C ASP A 174 -13.22 -6.21 -10.72
N PRO A 175 -14.19 -5.26 -10.70
CA PRO A 175 -14.30 -4.25 -11.74
C PRO A 175 -13.17 -3.22 -11.71
N ARG A 176 -12.28 -3.23 -10.71
CA ARG A 176 -11.05 -2.43 -10.70
C ARG A 176 -9.96 -2.98 -11.61
N LEU A 177 -10.05 -4.23 -12.08
CA LEU A 177 -8.99 -4.86 -12.89
C LEU A 177 -8.59 -3.98 -14.09
N SER A 178 -9.55 -3.58 -14.92
CA SER A 178 -9.31 -2.73 -16.09
C SER A 178 -9.02 -1.26 -15.76
N LYS A 179 -9.20 -0.86 -14.49
CA LYS A 179 -8.81 0.46 -13.99
C LYS A 179 -7.35 0.47 -13.51
N TYR A 180 -6.84 -0.67 -13.04
CA TYR A 180 -5.49 -0.79 -12.47
C TYR A 180 -4.48 -1.26 -13.50
N ALA A 181 -4.90 -2.17 -14.38
CA ALA A 181 -4.05 -2.82 -15.36
C ALA A 181 -4.61 -2.69 -16.77
N LYS A 182 -3.73 -2.74 -17.76
CA LYS A 182 -4.05 -2.99 -19.16
C LYS A 182 -3.97 -4.49 -19.45
N PRO A 183 -4.70 -5.00 -20.44
CA PRO A 183 -4.44 -6.33 -20.98
C PRO A 183 -2.98 -6.44 -21.45
N ILE A 184 -2.42 -7.64 -21.40
CA ILE A 184 -1.09 -7.90 -21.96
C ILE A 184 -1.09 -7.55 -23.46
N VAL A 185 0.04 -7.06 -23.95
CA VAL A 185 0.21 -6.76 -25.39
C VAL A 185 0.07 -8.04 -26.22
N GLY A 186 0.57 -9.17 -25.71
CA GLY A 186 0.59 -10.44 -26.42
C GLY A 186 1.55 -10.44 -27.60
N GLY A 187 1.33 -11.33 -28.56
CA GLY A 187 2.21 -11.53 -29.72
C GLY A 187 3.13 -12.74 -29.58
N THR A 188 4.21 -12.75 -30.37
CA THR A 188 5.17 -13.87 -30.40
C THR A 188 6.44 -13.50 -29.66
N VAL A 189 6.74 -14.23 -28.59
CA VAL A 189 7.98 -14.08 -27.82
C VAL A 189 8.89 -15.27 -28.05
N LYS A 190 10.20 -15.00 -28.13
CA LYS A 190 11.24 -16.01 -28.31
C LYS A 190 12.16 -16.05 -27.10
N LEU A 191 12.36 -17.25 -26.58
CA LEU A 191 13.21 -17.56 -25.44
C LEU A 191 14.40 -18.38 -25.96
N THR A 192 15.57 -17.74 -26.05
CA THR A 192 16.78 -18.38 -26.57
C THR A 192 17.38 -19.31 -25.52
N LYS A 193 17.64 -20.56 -25.91
CA LYS A 193 18.30 -21.55 -25.06
C LYS A 193 19.76 -21.14 -24.84
N PRO A 194 20.22 -20.97 -23.59
CA PRO A 194 21.62 -20.69 -23.33
C PRO A 194 22.49 -21.89 -23.73
N SER A 195 23.72 -21.61 -24.14
CA SER A 195 24.71 -22.63 -24.55
C SER A 195 25.74 -22.95 -23.46
N SER A 196 25.78 -22.17 -22.37
CA SER A 196 26.69 -22.34 -21.25
C SER A 196 26.16 -21.66 -19.98
N GLY A 197 26.75 -21.96 -18.83
CA GLY A 197 26.36 -21.40 -17.54
C GLY A 197 25.16 -22.08 -16.90
N VAL A 198 24.77 -21.61 -15.71
CA VAL A 198 23.68 -22.18 -14.91
C VAL A 198 22.32 -22.12 -15.61
N GLY A 199 22.14 -21.18 -16.53
CA GLY A 199 20.90 -21.04 -17.31
C GLY A 199 20.58 -22.26 -18.18
N VAL A 200 21.55 -23.12 -18.53
CA VAL A 200 21.30 -24.34 -19.34
C VAL A 200 20.36 -25.29 -18.61
N ASP A 201 20.65 -25.57 -17.34
CA ASP A 201 19.86 -26.49 -16.53
C ASP A 201 18.54 -25.85 -16.07
N LEU A 202 18.54 -24.52 -15.89
CA LEU A 202 17.37 -23.78 -15.41
C LEU A 202 16.39 -23.38 -16.52
N PHE A 203 16.79 -23.38 -17.80
CA PHE A 203 15.98 -22.85 -18.90
C PHE A 203 14.56 -23.44 -18.93
N ASN A 204 14.42 -24.76 -18.90
CA ASN A 204 13.09 -25.39 -18.95
C ASN A 204 12.27 -25.08 -17.69
N LYS A 205 12.91 -24.98 -16.53
CA LYS A 205 12.24 -24.59 -15.28
C LYS A 205 11.69 -23.17 -15.39
N HIS A 206 12.49 -22.24 -15.92
CA HIS A 206 12.09 -20.84 -16.15
C HIS A 206 10.99 -20.71 -17.18
N VAL A 207 11.09 -21.38 -18.33
CA VAL A 207 10.02 -21.42 -19.34
C VAL A 207 8.73 -21.93 -18.73
N ASN A 208 8.78 -23.06 -18.01
CA ASN A 208 7.60 -23.65 -17.40
C ASN A 208 6.99 -22.75 -16.32
N PHE A 209 7.82 -22.07 -15.53
CA PHE A 209 7.35 -21.10 -14.54
C PHE A 209 6.59 -19.94 -15.19
N ILE A 210 7.09 -19.40 -16.31
CA ILE A 210 6.44 -18.32 -17.05
C ILE A 210 5.14 -18.80 -17.71
N THR A 211 5.16 -19.95 -18.39
CA THR A 211 3.94 -20.50 -19.02
C THR A 211 2.88 -20.85 -17.98
N GLN A 212 3.26 -21.29 -16.78
CA GLN A 212 2.32 -21.51 -15.68
C GLN A 212 1.59 -20.21 -15.27
N GLN A 213 2.23 -19.03 -15.37
CA GLN A 213 1.55 -17.76 -15.10
C GLN A 213 0.49 -17.46 -16.16
N LEU A 214 0.78 -17.78 -17.42
CA LEU A 214 -0.17 -17.67 -18.53
C LEU A 214 -1.34 -18.65 -18.35
N ASP A 215 -1.05 -19.91 -17.99
CA ASP A 215 -2.05 -20.94 -17.75
C ASP A 215 -2.98 -20.54 -16.58
N ASN A 216 -2.40 -20.05 -15.46
CA ASN A 216 -3.16 -19.57 -14.31
C ASN A 216 -4.07 -18.37 -14.64
N ALA A 217 -3.67 -17.58 -15.63
CA ALA A 217 -4.43 -16.45 -16.13
C ALA A 217 -5.38 -16.82 -17.28
N ASN A 218 -5.53 -18.11 -17.59
CA ASN A 218 -6.33 -18.65 -18.69
C ASN A 218 -5.99 -18.03 -20.05
N VAL A 219 -4.71 -17.71 -20.27
CA VAL A 219 -4.25 -17.17 -21.56
C VAL A 219 -4.21 -18.29 -22.59
N SER A 220 -4.83 -18.06 -23.75
CA SER A 220 -4.69 -18.95 -24.89
C SER A 220 -3.39 -18.64 -25.66
N TYR A 221 -2.50 -19.61 -25.78
CA TYR A 221 -1.25 -19.48 -26.52
C TYR A 221 -0.82 -20.79 -27.17
N THR A 222 0.08 -20.69 -28.16
CA THR A 222 0.80 -21.86 -28.69
C THR A 222 2.26 -21.82 -28.26
N ARG A 223 2.86 -23.00 -28.11
CA ARG A 223 4.27 -23.17 -27.80
C ARG A 223 4.92 -24.07 -28.85
N SER A 224 6.11 -23.67 -29.32
CA SER A 224 6.94 -24.50 -30.19
C SER A 224 8.39 -24.48 -29.71
N ASP A 225 9.02 -25.66 -29.71
CA ASP A 225 10.36 -25.85 -29.18
C ASP A 225 11.28 -26.28 -30.32
N SER A 226 12.40 -25.58 -30.48
CA SER A 226 13.47 -25.93 -31.42
C SER A 226 14.75 -26.31 -30.68
N ALA A 227 15.82 -26.61 -31.41
CA ALA A 227 17.13 -26.88 -30.81
C ALA A 227 17.70 -25.65 -30.06
N THR A 228 17.35 -24.43 -30.47
CA THR A 228 17.98 -23.19 -29.99
C THR A 228 17.02 -22.23 -29.30
N GLU A 229 15.70 -22.42 -29.43
CA GLU A 229 14.71 -21.50 -28.87
C GLU A 229 13.41 -22.21 -28.47
N VAL A 230 12.67 -21.60 -27.56
CA VAL A 230 11.24 -21.83 -27.33
C VAL A 230 10.48 -20.59 -27.79
N THR A 231 9.48 -20.77 -28.64
CA THR A 231 8.62 -19.70 -29.13
C THR A 231 7.23 -19.85 -28.51
N ILE A 232 6.73 -18.79 -27.88
CA ILE A 232 5.38 -18.69 -27.33
C ILE A 232 4.62 -17.64 -28.15
N THR A 233 3.46 -17.99 -28.67
CA THR A 233 2.60 -17.07 -29.43
C THR A 233 1.25 -16.95 -28.74
N ILE A 234 0.97 -15.77 -28.19
CA ILE A 234 -0.31 -15.44 -27.54
C ILE A 234 -1.39 -15.27 -28.62
N ALA A 235 -2.53 -15.93 -28.42
CA ALA A 235 -3.69 -15.75 -29.29
C ALA A 235 -4.33 -14.38 -29.06
N SER A 236 -5.09 -13.88 -30.04
CA SER A 236 -5.88 -12.65 -29.84
C SER A 236 -6.87 -12.82 -28.69
N GLY A 237 -6.95 -11.85 -27.79
CA GLY A 237 -7.85 -11.86 -26.64
C GLY A 237 -7.46 -10.77 -25.63
N GLU A 238 -8.34 -10.57 -24.65
CA GLU A 238 -8.10 -9.65 -23.54
C GLU A 238 -7.65 -10.46 -22.32
N TYR A 239 -6.36 -10.46 -22.03
CA TYR A 239 -5.78 -11.23 -20.93
C TYR A 239 -5.06 -10.32 -19.95
N TYR A 240 -5.25 -10.57 -18.66
CA TYR A 240 -4.58 -9.84 -17.59
C TYR A 240 -3.64 -10.77 -16.83
N VAL A 241 -2.34 -10.50 -16.91
CA VAL A 241 -1.29 -11.32 -16.31
C VAL A 241 -0.35 -10.40 -15.54
N GLY A 242 -0.34 -10.47 -14.22
CA GLY A 242 0.61 -9.69 -13.44
C GLY A 242 1.99 -10.34 -13.42
N GLN A 243 3.04 -9.52 -13.36
CA GLN A 243 4.42 -10.01 -13.29
C GLN A 243 4.74 -10.54 -11.88
N PRO A 244 5.28 -11.76 -11.74
CA PRO A 244 5.79 -12.23 -10.47
C PRO A 244 6.85 -11.28 -9.91
N THR A 245 6.82 -11.03 -8.60
CA THR A 245 7.76 -10.13 -7.94
C THR A 245 8.95 -10.91 -7.37
N ARG A 246 10.05 -10.20 -7.05
CA ARG A 246 11.25 -10.76 -6.40
C ARG A 246 11.99 -11.84 -7.21
N LEU A 247 11.80 -11.86 -8.53
CA LEU A 247 12.53 -12.76 -9.42
C LEU A 247 14.04 -12.50 -9.35
N ASN A 248 14.85 -13.56 -9.45
CA ASN A 248 16.31 -13.45 -9.50
C ASN A 248 16.79 -13.00 -10.90
N GLY A 249 18.11 -12.76 -11.02
CA GLY A 249 18.71 -12.35 -12.29
C GLY A 249 18.74 -13.46 -13.36
N GLU A 250 18.72 -14.72 -12.97
CA GLU A 250 18.83 -15.87 -13.89
C GLU A 250 17.58 -16.04 -14.76
N ILE A 251 16.39 -15.77 -14.20
CA ILE A 251 15.12 -15.87 -14.94
C ILE A 251 14.83 -14.64 -15.81
N TYR A 252 15.53 -13.53 -15.62
CA TYR A 252 15.20 -12.22 -16.23
C TYR A 252 14.98 -12.28 -17.74
N THR A 253 15.76 -13.07 -18.48
CA THR A 253 15.65 -13.20 -19.94
C THR A 253 14.32 -13.84 -20.40
N HIS A 254 13.61 -14.53 -19.50
CA HIS A 254 12.31 -15.16 -19.72
C HIS A 254 11.12 -14.25 -19.36
N VAL A 255 11.37 -13.18 -18.59
CA VAL A 255 10.36 -12.20 -18.21
C VAL A 255 10.21 -11.19 -19.34
N LYS A 256 9.35 -11.51 -20.30
CA LYS A 256 9.10 -10.69 -21.49
C LYS A 256 7.95 -9.72 -21.25
N ASP A 257 8.14 -8.45 -21.60
CA ASP A 257 7.16 -7.39 -21.36
C ASP A 257 5.81 -7.71 -22.02
N GLU A 258 5.82 -8.35 -23.18
CA GLU A 258 4.62 -8.73 -23.93
C GLU A 258 3.71 -9.72 -23.18
N LEU A 259 4.25 -10.42 -22.19
CA LEU A 259 3.55 -11.45 -21.41
C LEU A 259 2.89 -10.91 -20.14
N PHE A 260 3.13 -9.65 -19.78
CA PHE A 260 2.67 -9.08 -18.51
C PHE A 260 1.98 -7.72 -18.68
N SER A 261 0.96 -7.51 -17.86
CA SER A 261 0.10 -6.34 -17.86
C SER A 261 0.85 -5.09 -17.37
N ASP A 262 0.74 -4.03 -18.15
CA ASP A 262 1.14 -2.68 -17.73
C ASP A 262 0.08 -2.07 -16.83
N PRO A 263 0.42 -1.11 -15.95
CA PRO A 263 -0.58 -0.26 -15.31
C PRO A 263 -1.37 0.55 -16.36
N THR A 264 -2.55 1.04 -15.98
CA THR A 264 -3.32 1.94 -16.85
C THR A 264 -2.65 3.30 -17.00
N ASP A 265 -3.03 4.01 -18.07
CA ASP A 265 -2.52 5.36 -18.37
C ASP A 265 -2.74 6.33 -17.22
N LEU A 266 -3.80 6.19 -16.42
CA LEU A 266 -4.00 7.06 -15.26
C LEU A 266 -2.83 6.99 -14.25
N ILE A 267 -2.10 5.88 -14.23
CA ILE A 267 -0.91 5.67 -13.38
C ILE A 267 0.37 5.96 -14.17
N ILE A 268 0.40 5.58 -15.47
CA ILE A 268 1.54 5.65 -16.38
C ILE A 268 1.41 6.74 -17.50
N ASN A 269 0.66 7.83 -17.27
CA ASN A 269 0.69 9.05 -18.08
C ASN A 269 1.84 10.02 -17.76
N PRO A 270 2.69 10.38 -18.74
CA PRO A 270 3.80 11.32 -18.54
C PRO A 270 3.34 12.71 -18.10
N LYS A 271 4.10 13.31 -17.19
CA LYS A 271 3.99 14.74 -16.83
C LYS A 271 4.30 15.64 -18.03
N ASN A 272 3.82 16.87 -18.00
CA ASN A 272 3.95 17.90 -19.06
C ASN A 272 3.25 17.54 -20.39
N GLN A 273 2.26 16.63 -20.37
CA GLN A 273 1.45 16.26 -21.56
C GLN A 273 -0.04 16.64 -21.43
N GLY A 274 -0.44 17.31 -20.34
CA GLY A 274 -1.85 17.64 -20.09
C GLY A 274 -2.74 16.42 -19.86
N LEU A 275 -2.14 15.25 -19.58
CA LEU A 275 -2.83 14.00 -19.32
C LEU A 275 -3.14 13.85 -17.82
N PRO A 276 -4.28 13.24 -17.46
CA PRO A 276 -4.63 13.02 -16.07
C PRO A 276 -3.69 12.00 -15.41
N ILE A 277 -3.37 12.24 -14.14
CA ILE A 277 -2.57 11.35 -13.30
C ILE A 277 -3.37 11.08 -12.01
N PHE A 278 -3.41 9.81 -11.58
CA PHE A 278 -4.06 9.41 -10.35
C PHE A 278 -3.51 10.22 -9.16
N PRO A 279 -4.37 10.78 -8.29
CA PRO A 279 -3.91 11.55 -7.14
C PRO A 279 -3.19 10.66 -6.12
N GLU A 280 -2.29 11.25 -5.34
CA GLU A 280 -1.67 10.56 -4.22
C GLU A 280 -2.71 10.30 -3.12
N ILE A 281 -2.76 9.07 -2.61
CA ILE A 281 -3.65 8.71 -1.51
C ILE A 281 -2.97 9.12 -0.19
N VAL A 282 -3.66 9.92 0.62
CA VAL A 282 -3.25 10.19 2.01
C VAL A 282 -4.10 9.38 2.98
N PHE A 283 -5.43 9.43 2.79
CA PHE A 283 -6.38 8.60 3.53
C PHE A 283 -7.71 8.59 2.80
N THR A 284 -8.35 7.44 2.70
CA THR A 284 -9.62 7.31 1.97
C THR A 284 -10.79 7.05 2.91
N SER A 285 -11.99 7.43 2.48
CA SER A 285 -13.21 7.03 3.17
C SER A 285 -13.47 5.53 3.07
N ALA A 286 -12.88 4.83 2.09
CA ALA A 286 -12.87 3.38 2.03
C ALA A 286 -12.17 2.76 3.24
N GLU A 287 -10.96 3.23 3.54
CA GLU A 287 -10.19 2.79 4.70
C GLU A 287 -10.96 3.03 6.01
N GLY A 288 -11.59 4.19 6.19
CA GLY A 288 -12.41 4.46 7.38
C GLY A 288 -13.58 3.49 7.56
N ASN A 289 -14.21 3.04 6.47
CA ASN A 289 -15.24 2.00 6.52
C ASN A 289 -14.64 0.61 6.83
N PHE A 290 -13.53 0.24 6.19
CA PHE A 290 -12.88 -1.05 6.42
C PHE A 290 -12.36 -1.20 7.85
N LEU A 291 -11.77 -0.16 8.43
CA LEU A 291 -11.29 -0.18 9.81
C LEU A 291 -12.44 -0.40 10.82
N GLN A 292 -13.62 0.20 10.57
CA GLN A 292 -14.79 -0.04 11.43
C GLN A 292 -15.31 -1.47 11.29
N ALA A 293 -15.37 -2.01 10.06
CA ALA A 293 -15.73 -3.40 9.84
C ALA A 293 -14.74 -4.36 10.55
N GLU A 294 -13.45 -4.08 10.46
CA GLU A 294 -12.39 -4.84 11.15
C GLU A 294 -12.58 -4.82 12.67
N ALA A 295 -12.81 -3.64 13.26
CA ALA A 295 -13.03 -3.51 14.69
C ALA A 295 -14.24 -4.35 15.18
N ILE A 296 -15.32 -4.37 14.40
CA ILE A 296 -16.52 -5.17 14.72
C ILE A 296 -16.25 -6.67 14.56
N VAL A 297 -15.59 -7.10 13.48
CA VAL A 297 -15.25 -8.52 13.27
C VAL A 297 -14.30 -9.04 14.35
N LYS A 298 -13.36 -8.21 14.83
CA LYS A 298 -12.49 -8.51 15.98
C LYS A 298 -13.24 -8.55 17.32
N GLY A 299 -14.52 -8.17 17.37
CA GLY A 299 -15.29 -8.09 18.62
C GLY A 299 -14.93 -6.90 19.51
N LEU A 300 -14.24 -5.89 18.98
CA LEU A 300 -13.78 -4.69 19.70
C LEU A 300 -14.82 -3.56 19.67
N ALA A 301 -15.86 -3.69 18.84
CA ALA A 301 -16.98 -2.79 18.74
C ALA A 301 -18.25 -3.53 18.28
N SER A 302 -19.41 -2.90 18.43
CA SER A 302 -20.69 -3.41 17.93
C SER A 302 -21.13 -2.65 16.68
N GLY A 303 -21.77 -3.33 15.73
CA GLY A 303 -22.35 -2.71 14.55
C GLY A 303 -22.59 -3.72 13.43
N ASP A 304 -22.95 -3.21 12.26
CA ASP A 304 -23.11 -4.01 11.05
C ASP A 304 -21.80 -3.99 10.22
N ALA A 305 -20.93 -4.96 10.48
CA ALA A 305 -19.65 -5.09 9.78
C ALA A 305 -19.83 -5.30 8.27
N GLN A 306 -20.86 -6.04 7.85
CA GLN A 306 -21.11 -6.34 6.43
C GLN A 306 -21.44 -5.05 5.66
N SER A 307 -22.32 -4.23 6.22
CA SER A 307 -22.71 -2.95 5.62
C SER A 307 -21.53 -1.99 5.51
N LEU A 308 -20.72 -1.88 6.56
CA LEU A 308 -19.49 -1.07 6.56
C LEU A 308 -18.48 -1.59 5.53
N TYR A 309 -18.23 -2.89 5.48
CA TYR A 309 -17.34 -3.51 4.50
C TYR A 309 -17.77 -3.23 3.06
N GLN A 310 -19.04 -3.41 2.74
CA GLN A 310 -19.56 -3.11 1.40
C GLN A 310 -19.57 -1.61 1.10
N ASN A 311 -19.74 -0.74 2.09
CA ASN A 311 -19.56 0.69 1.88
C ASN A 311 -18.09 1.01 1.56
N GLY A 312 -17.14 0.38 2.28
CA GLY A 312 -15.71 0.46 1.96
C GLY A 312 -15.40 0.06 0.53
N LEU A 313 -15.97 -1.05 0.04
CA LEU A 313 -15.87 -1.49 -1.37
C LEU A 313 -16.39 -0.41 -2.34
N ARG A 314 -17.59 0.13 -2.09
CA ARG A 314 -18.16 1.21 -2.91
C ARG A 314 -17.24 2.43 -2.96
N ARG A 315 -16.71 2.87 -1.81
CA ARG A 315 -15.79 4.01 -1.74
C ARG A 315 -14.49 3.73 -2.47
N ALA A 316 -13.89 2.55 -2.27
CA ALA A 316 -12.62 2.17 -2.89
C ALA A 316 -12.73 2.14 -4.42
N MET A 317 -13.81 1.57 -4.94
CA MET A 317 -14.06 1.47 -6.38
C MET A 317 -14.41 2.81 -7.02
N LYS A 318 -15.11 3.70 -6.31
CA LYS A 318 -15.48 5.02 -6.83
C LYS A 318 -14.31 5.96 -7.07
N ILE A 319 -13.22 5.86 -6.30
CA ILE A 319 -12.00 6.65 -6.55
C ILE A 319 -11.42 6.36 -7.94
N TRP A 320 -11.67 5.16 -8.47
CA TRP A 320 -11.22 4.71 -9.79
C TRP A 320 -12.31 4.79 -10.86
N GLU A 321 -13.37 5.56 -10.60
CA GLU A 321 -14.47 5.79 -11.55
C GLU A 321 -15.12 4.50 -12.06
N VAL A 322 -15.24 3.49 -11.20
CA VAL A 322 -16.08 2.33 -11.47
C VAL A 322 -17.55 2.74 -11.40
N SER A 323 -18.36 2.25 -12.33
CA SER A 323 -19.79 2.59 -12.40
C SER A 323 -20.55 2.01 -11.20
N ASP A 324 -21.65 2.65 -10.78
CA ASP A 324 -22.47 2.10 -9.69
C ASP A 324 -23.04 0.72 -10.05
N ALA A 325 -23.38 0.50 -11.32
CA ALA A 325 -23.89 -0.78 -11.79
C ALA A 325 -22.86 -1.91 -11.63
N ASP A 326 -21.60 -1.67 -11.99
CA ASP A 326 -20.53 -2.68 -11.87
C ASP A 326 -20.20 -2.94 -10.39
N ILE A 327 -20.19 -1.88 -9.57
CA ILE A 327 -19.98 -2.00 -8.12
C ILE A 327 -21.07 -2.87 -7.48
N GLU A 328 -22.35 -2.58 -7.73
CA GLU A 328 -23.44 -3.36 -7.14
C GLU A 328 -23.49 -4.79 -7.71
N THR A 329 -23.09 -4.98 -8.97
CA THR A 329 -22.95 -6.33 -9.57
C THR A 329 -21.88 -7.14 -8.85
N PHE A 330 -20.71 -6.56 -8.59
CA PHE A 330 -19.65 -7.21 -7.81
C PHE A 330 -20.13 -7.54 -6.39
N ILE A 331 -20.74 -6.56 -5.72
CA ILE A 331 -21.23 -6.72 -4.34
C ILE A 331 -22.29 -7.82 -4.21
N ALA A 332 -23.14 -7.99 -5.22
CA ALA A 332 -24.21 -8.98 -5.22
C ALA A 332 -23.74 -10.41 -5.53
N ASN A 333 -22.67 -10.57 -6.33
CA ASN A 333 -22.33 -11.85 -6.92
C ASN A 333 -21.02 -12.47 -6.39
N GLU A 334 -20.09 -11.67 -5.89
CA GLU A 334 -18.76 -12.15 -5.52
C GLU A 334 -18.64 -12.45 -4.02
N ASP A 335 -18.14 -13.63 -3.67
CA ASP A 335 -17.94 -14.03 -2.26
C ASP A 335 -16.93 -13.11 -1.54
N MET A 336 -15.99 -12.54 -2.29
CA MET A 336 -15.06 -11.51 -1.81
C MET A 336 -15.79 -10.28 -1.26
N ALA A 337 -17.05 -10.02 -1.65
CA ALA A 337 -17.84 -8.91 -1.14
C ALA A 337 -18.67 -9.25 0.12
N LEU A 338 -18.56 -10.47 0.67
CA LEU A 338 -19.35 -10.95 1.80
C LEU A 338 -18.47 -11.38 3.00
N LEU A 339 -18.82 -10.92 4.19
CA LEU A 339 -18.27 -11.33 5.49
C LEU A 339 -19.10 -12.48 6.08
N ASN A 340 -19.14 -13.60 5.36
CA ASN A 340 -19.95 -14.78 5.65
C ASN A 340 -19.15 -15.97 6.21
N GLY A 341 -17.84 -15.79 6.46
CA GLY A 341 -16.95 -16.83 6.96
C GLY A 341 -16.74 -16.78 8.48
N THR A 342 -15.74 -17.53 8.94
CA THR A 342 -15.18 -17.39 10.29
C THR A 342 -14.58 -16.00 10.51
N THR A 343 -14.33 -15.62 11.77
CA THR A 343 -13.64 -14.36 12.10
C THR A 343 -12.35 -14.19 11.29
N GLU A 344 -11.50 -15.23 11.21
CA GLU A 344 -10.24 -15.16 10.46
C GLU A 344 -10.46 -14.96 8.96
N GLN A 345 -11.38 -15.71 8.34
CA GLN A 345 -11.71 -15.57 6.92
C GLN A 345 -12.28 -14.18 6.59
N ASN A 346 -13.07 -13.60 7.50
CA ASN A 346 -13.62 -12.26 7.32
C ASN A 346 -12.53 -11.18 7.48
N LEU A 347 -11.59 -11.36 8.42
CA LEU A 347 -10.43 -10.47 8.57
C LEU A 347 -9.48 -10.56 7.37
N GLU A 348 -9.30 -11.74 6.78
CA GLU A 348 -8.58 -11.93 5.53
C GLU A 348 -9.23 -11.11 4.40
N LYS A 349 -10.54 -11.25 4.19
CA LYS A 349 -11.27 -10.48 3.17
C LYS A 349 -11.12 -8.96 3.36
N ILE A 350 -11.30 -8.48 4.60
CA ILE A 350 -11.11 -7.06 4.92
C ILE A 350 -9.68 -6.60 4.63
N SER A 351 -8.67 -7.38 5.06
CA SER A 351 -7.25 -7.04 4.88
C SER A 351 -6.86 -6.99 3.40
N ILE A 352 -7.34 -7.95 2.60
CA ILE A 352 -7.12 -7.98 1.14
C ILE A 352 -7.75 -6.74 0.49
N GLN A 353 -8.98 -6.37 0.87
CA GLN A 353 -9.62 -5.19 0.28
C GLN A 353 -8.96 -3.87 0.68
N ARG A 354 -8.48 -3.76 1.94
CA ARG A 354 -7.63 -2.64 2.36
C ARG A 354 -6.35 -2.59 1.54
N TRP A 355 -5.69 -3.72 1.34
CA TRP A 355 -4.46 -3.83 0.54
C TRP A 355 -4.68 -3.44 -0.93
N ILE A 356 -5.76 -3.91 -1.57
CA ILE A 356 -6.13 -3.52 -2.94
C ILE A 356 -6.42 -2.01 -3.02
N ALA A 357 -7.15 -1.47 -2.04
CA ALA A 357 -7.47 -0.04 -2.00
C ALA A 357 -6.22 0.85 -1.80
N ALA A 358 -5.14 0.30 -1.23
CA ALA A 358 -3.86 0.95 -1.03
C ALA A 358 -2.89 0.78 -2.23
N TYR A 359 -3.35 0.38 -3.41
CA TYR A 359 -2.48 0.08 -4.57
C TYR A 359 -1.40 1.15 -4.86
N THR A 360 -1.77 2.44 -4.82
CA THR A 360 -0.81 3.55 -5.06
C THR A 360 -0.20 4.10 -3.76
N ASP A 361 -0.57 3.57 -2.59
CA ASP A 361 0.03 3.87 -1.28
C ASP A 361 0.81 2.63 -0.80
N GLY A 362 2.01 2.46 -1.37
CA GLY A 362 2.85 1.27 -1.11
C GLY A 362 3.29 1.13 0.35
N PHE A 363 3.38 2.23 1.11
CA PHE A 363 3.77 2.18 2.52
C PHE A 363 2.65 1.58 3.38
N GLU A 364 1.41 2.03 3.19
CA GLU A 364 0.26 1.47 3.90
C GLU A 364 -0.04 0.05 3.42
N ALA A 365 0.04 -0.23 2.11
CA ALA A 365 -0.11 -1.59 1.58
C ALA A 365 0.90 -2.55 2.22
N TRP A 366 2.16 -2.15 2.36
CA TRP A 366 3.18 -2.96 3.04
C TRP A 366 2.95 -3.09 4.55
N ALA A 367 2.42 -2.06 5.20
CA ALA A 367 2.03 -2.14 6.61
C ALA A 367 0.88 -3.15 6.82
N ILE A 368 -0.14 -3.15 5.95
CA ILE A 368 -1.27 -4.09 5.99
C ILE A 368 -0.79 -5.54 5.90
N VAL A 369 0.15 -5.86 5.01
CA VAL A 369 0.68 -7.25 4.89
C VAL A 369 1.39 -7.69 6.17
N ARG A 370 2.18 -6.82 6.80
CA ARG A 370 2.91 -7.13 8.04
C ARG A 370 2.00 -7.20 9.27
N ASP A 371 0.89 -6.46 9.25
CA ASP A 371 -0.08 -6.38 10.35
C ASP A 371 -1.05 -7.57 10.28
N SER A 372 -1.54 -7.89 9.09
CA SER A 372 -2.56 -8.92 8.89
C SER A 372 -2.01 -10.29 8.54
N GLY A 373 -0.82 -10.37 7.91
CA GLY A 373 -0.35 -11.58 7.23
C GLY A 373 -0.96 -11.80 5.84
N TYR A 374 -1.77 -10.85 5.35
CA TYR A 374 -2.49 -10.95 4.08
C TYR A 374 -2.13 -9.82 3.10
N PRO A 375 -1.97 -10.10 1.80
CA PRO A 375 -1.99 -11.43 1.18
C PRO A 375 -0.91 -12.38 1.66
N SER A 376 -1.29 -13.64 1.90
CA SER A 376 -0.38 -14.66 2.43
C SER A 376 0.73 -15.03 1.44
N GLU A 377 0.45 -14.96 0.12
CA GLU A 377 1.47 -15.12 -0.93
C GLU A 377 2.65 -14.15 -0.74
N LEU A 378 2.38 -12.93 -0.28
CA LEU A 378 3.44 -11.95 0.00
C LEU A 378 4.06 -12.21 1.38
N ALA A 379 3.23 -12.33 2.42
CA ALA A 379 3.69 -12.46 3.80
C ALA A 379 4.60 -13.69 4.03
N ASN A 380 4.32 -14.81 3.36
CA ASN A 380 5.10 -16.05 3.48
C ASN A 380 6.49 -15.95 2.84
N GLY A 381 6.71 -14.96 1.96
CA GLY A 381 7.96 -14.83 1.22
C GLY A 381 8.13 -15.89 0.12
N VAL A 382 9.38 -16.19 -0.23
CA VAL A 382 9.76 -17.05 -1.36
C VAL A 382 10.84 -18.04 -0.93
N SER A 383 10.88 -19.23 -1.52
CA SER A 383 11.85 -20.28 -1.16
C SER A 383 12.49 -21.00 -2.35
N ASP A 384 11.94 -20.89 -3.56
CA ASP A 384 12.56 -21.44 -4.77
C ASP A 384 13.61 -20.47 -5.33
N TYR A 385 14.87 -20.65 -4.93
CA TYR A 385 15.96 -19.72 -5.30
C TYR A 385 16.42 -19.84 -6.75
N ASP A 386 15.96 -20.84 -7.50
CA ASP A 386 16.18 -20.89 -8.95
C ASP A 386 15.27 -19.88 -9.68
N ILE A 387 14.18 -19.45 -9.03
CA ILE A 387 13.22 -18.46 -9.56
C ILE A 387 13.39 -17.10 -8.87
N TYR A 388 13.50 -17.11 -7.55
CA TYR A 388 13.42 -15.91 -6.73
C TYR A 388 14.76 -15.52 -6.12
N ALA A 389 14.96 -14.22 -5.93
CA ALA A 389 16.12 -13.70 -5.22
C ALA A 389 15.99 -14.01 -3.72
N SER A 390 16.98 -14.73 -3.17
CA SER A 390 17.06 -14.96 -1.72
C SER A 390 17.29 -13.65 -0.95
N GLY A 391 18.12 -12.76 -1.49
CA GLY A 391 18.50 -11.50 -0.84
C GLY A 391 19.14 -11.74 0.53
N THR A 392 19.22 -10.70 1.36
CA THR A 392 19.73 -10.80 2.74
C THR A 392 18.74 -11.44 3.71
N LEU A 393 17.53 -11.75 3.24
CA LEU A 393 16.43 -12.28 4.03
C LEU A 393 16.19 -13.78 3.79
N SER A 394 17.00 -14.43 2.96
CA SER A 394 16.79 -15.83 2.56
C SER A 394 15.36 -16.08 2.04
N GLY A 395 14.79 -15.10 1.34
CA GLY A 395 13.44 -15.18 0.78
C GLY A 395 12.31 -14.76 1.73
N ALA A 396 12.57 -14.49 3.01
CA ALA A 396 11.56 -13.95 3.93
C ALA A 396 11.02 -12.58 3.45
N TYR A 397 9.81 -12.23 3.89
CA TYR A 397 9.18 -10.95 3.58
C TYR A 397 9.81 -9.82 4.42
N PRO A 398 10.25 -8.70 3.83
CA PRO A 398 10.84 -7.58 4.56
C PRO A 398 9.90 -7.01 5.62
N GLN A 399 10.42 -6.76 6.81
CA GLN A 399 9.66 -6.32 7.98
C GLN A 399 9.82 -4.83 8.27
N ARG A 400 10.94 -4.23 7.84
CA ARG A 400 11.25 -2.81 7.98
C ARG A 400 12.31 -2.35 6.99
N MET A 401 12.44 -1.04 6.82
CA MET A 401 13.59 -0.43 6.17
C MET A 401 14.72 -0.24 7.19
N ARG A 402 15.94 -0.20 6.68
CA ARG A 402 17.12 0.14 7.48
C ARG A 402 17.23 1.65 7.63
N TYR A 403 17.86 2.11 8.70
CA TYR A 403 18.15 3.53 8.84
C TYR A 403 19.13 4.01 7.76
N GLY A 404 18.96 5.25 7.30
CA GLY A 404 19.88 5.88 6.37
C GLY A 404 21.23 6.18 7.03
N THR A 405 22.31 6.21 6.25
CA THR A 405 23.67 6.49 6.73
C THR A 405 23.78 7.83 7.48
N ASN A 406 22.97 8.82 7.11
CA ASN A 406 22.96 10.12 7.77
C ASN A 406 22.53 10.04 9.23
N ALA A 407 21.64 9.11 9.61
CA ALA A 407 21.21 8.97 11.00
C ALA A 407 22.37 8.52 11.91
N TYR A 408 23.25 7.65 11.40
CA TYR A 408 24.46 7.21 12.12
C TYR A 408 25.48 8.34 12.26
N SER A 409 25.63 9.20 11.25
CA SER A 409 26.63 10.27 11.29
C SER A 409 26.20 11.49 12.11
N THR A 410 24.89 11.75 12.25
CA THR A 410 24.38 12.92 12.97
C THR A 410 23.84 12.62 14.36
N ASN A 411 23.43 11.37 14.64
CA ASN A 411 22.80 10.98 15.90
C ASN A 411 23.13 9.53 16.29
N GLY A 412 24.39 9.12 16.10
CA GLY A 412 24.86 7.73 16.21
C GLY A 412 24.61 7.09 17.58
N ASP A 413 24.94 7.77 18.68
CA ASP A 413 24.83 7.19 20.04
C ASP A 413 23.36 6.86 20.41
N ASN A 414 22.43 7.76 20.11
CA ASN A 414 21.00 7.52 20.34
C ASN A 414 20.45 6.45 19.40
N LEU A 415 20.91 6.43 18.14
CA LEU A 415 20.53 5.40 17.18
C LEU A 415 21.01 4.02 17.63
N GLU A 416 22.24 3.91 18.14
CA GLU A 416 22.78 2.65 18.65
C GLU A 416 21.96 2.14 19.85
N THR A 417 21.56 3.04 20.75
CA THR A 417 20.63 2.73 21.84
C THR A 417 19.29 2.19 21.31
N ALA A 418 18.76 2.79 20.25
CA ALA A 418 17.55 2.32 19.60
C ALA A 418 17.71 0.93 18.99
N VAL A 419 18.82 0.65 18.32
CA VAL A 419 19.15 -0.65 17.71
C VAL A 419 19.33 -1.73 18.78
N GLN A 420 19.91 -1.39 19.93
CA GLN A 420 20.00 -2.33 21.07
C GLN A 420 18.62 -2.67 21.64
N THR A 421 17.66 -1.74 21.57
CA THR A 421 16.31 -1.90 22.13
C THR A 421 15.35 -2.63 21.19
N GLN A 422 15.23 -2.18 19.94
CA GLN A 422 14.29 -2.75 18.97
C GLN A 422 14.84 -3.97 18.21
N GLY A 423 16.15 -4.21 18.29
CA GLY A 423 16.85 -5.22 17.51
C GLY A 423 17.70 -4.63 16.37
N PRO A 424 18.51 -5.49 15.73
CA PRO A 424 19.52 -5.07 14.74
C PRO A 424 18.90 -4.31 13.56
N ASP A 425 19.65 -3.37 12.98
CA ASP A 425 19.24 -2.59 11.81
C ASP A 425 19.32 -3.40 10.51
N VAL A 426 18.43 -4.39 10.39
CA VAL A 426 18.28 -5.26 9.23
C VAL A 426 16.81 -5.35 8.83
N GLN A 427 16.55 -5.66 7.55
CA GLN A 427 15.19 -5.74 7.03
C GLN A 427 14.35 -6.87 7.66
N ALA A 428 14.99 -7.84 8.33
CA ALA A 428 14.32 -8.97 8.99
C ALA A 428 13.75 -8.62 10.37
N THR A 429 14.21 -7.54 11.01
CA THR A 429 13.78 -7.18 12.37
C THR A 429 12.31 -6.77 12.33
N LYS A 430 11.45 -7.57 12.98
CA LYS A 430 10.02 -7.30 13.07
C LYS A 430 9.77 -6.00 13.84
N LEU A 431 8.84 -5.18 13.35
CA LEU A 431 8.35 -4.02 14.09
C LEU A 431 7.47 -4.47 15.26
N TRP A 432 7.30 -3.60 16.24
CA TRP A 432 6.65 -3.93 17.51
C TRP A 432 5.19 -4.40 17.34
N TRP A 433 4.47 -3.84 16.36
CA TRP A 433 3.10 -4.23 16.05
C TRP A 433 2.96 -5.36 15.01
N ALA A 434 4.03 -5.71 14.28
CA ALA A 434 3.96 -6.67 13.18
C ALA A 434 3.78 -8.11 13.70
N LYS A 435 2.97 -8.92 13.01
CA LYS A 435 2.67 -10.30 13.40
C LYS A 435 3.73 -11.31 12.94
#